data_AF-A0A699RIV7-F1
#
_entry.id   AF-A0A699RIV7-F1
#
_cell.length_a   1.000
_cell.length_b   1.000
_cell.length_c   1.000
_cell.angle_alpha   90.00
_cell.angle_beta   90.00
_cell.angle_gamma   90.00
#
_symmetry.space_group_name_H-M   'P 1'
#
loop_
_entity.id
_entity.type
_entity.pdbx_description
1 polymer ?
#
loop_
_entity_poly.entity_id
_entity_poly.type
_entity_poly.pdbx_seq_one_letter_code
_entity_poly.pdbx_strand_id
1 'polypeptide(L)'
;CDADLEVAFRRNTCFIRDLDGVDLPKGNRSTNLYTINIYDMASASPICLMARATPTKSWLWHQRLSHLNFDTINDLAKNDLVSCLPKFEYAKEHLCPSCEQRKSKRASHPPKPVPNSKKRLHLLHMDLCGPIRVASINGKRYVLVIVDDYSRYTWVHFLRTKDETP
;
A
#
# COMPACT_ATOMS: atom_id res chain seq x y z
N CYS A 1 -0.44 -4.97 17.88
CA CYS A 1 -1.20 -3.81 17.38
C CYS A 1 -2.38 -3.42 18.27
N ASP A 2 -2.68 -4.14 19.37
CA ASP A 2 -3.84 -3.79 20.20
C ASP A 2 -3.50 -3.41 21.64
N ALA A 3 -2.21 -3.24 21.98
CA ALA A 3 -1.72 -2.85 23.32
C ALA A 3 -2.43 -3.52 24.52
N ASP A 4 -2.98 -4.72 24.29
CA ASP A 4 -3.82 -5.49 25.22
C ASP A 4 -5.03 -4.72 25.79
N LEU A 5 -5.62 -3.81 25.00
CA LEU A 5 -6.81 -3.04 25.39
C LEU A 5 -8.11 -3.74 25.00
N GLU A 6 -9.10 -3.72 25.90
CA GLU A 6 -10.47 -4.15 25.62
C GLU A 6 -11.25 -3.01 24.97
N VAL A 7 -11.90 -3.28 23.83
CA VAL A 7 -12.82 -2.35 23.18
C VAL A 7 -14.24 -2.92 23.20
N ALA A 8 -15.17 -2.20 23.82
CA ALA A 8 -16.55 -2.66 23.96
C ALA A 8 -17.57 -1.64 23.47
N PHE A 9 -18.57 -2.12 22.73
CA PHE A 9 -19.72 -1.35 22.27
C PHE A 9 -21.00 -1.86 22.94
N ARG A 10 -21.61 -1.03 23.78
CA ARG A 10 -22.89 -1.30 24.46
C ARG A 10 -23.98 -0.42 23.89
N ARG A 11 -25.24 -0.79 24.13
CA ARG A 11 -26.45 -0.13 23.60
C ARG A 11 -26.40 1.41 23.62
N ASN A 12 -25.86 2.03 24.67
CA ASN A 12 -25.81 3.49 24.81
C ASN A 12 -24.40 4.06 24.94
N THR A 13 -23.36 3.24 25.02
CA THR A 13 -21.99 3.70 25.31
C THR A 13 -20.95 2.80 24.67
N CYS A 14 -19.82 3.35 24.25
CA CYS A 14 -18.60 2.58 23.97
C CYS A 14 -17.52 2.97 24.97
N PHE A 15 -16.57 2.06 25.20
CA PHE A 15 -15.38 2.36 25.99
C PHE A 15 -14.19 1.54 25.50
N ILE A 16 -13.00 2.06 25.80
CA ILE A 16 -11.74 1.34 25.69
C ILE A 16 -11.19 1.21 27.10
N ARG A 17 -10.71 0.03 27.47
CA ARG A 17 -10.29 -0.30 28.83
C ARG A 17 -8.94 -1.00 28.82
N ASP A 18 -8.10 -0.70 29.81
CA ASP A 18 -6.83 -1.41 30.01
C ASP A 18 -7.02 -2.76 30.73
N LEU A 19 -5.93 -3.49 30.91
CA LEU A 19 -5.94 -4.78 31.61
C LEU A 19 -6.31 -4.67 33.11
N ASP A 20 -6.12 -3.49 33.70
CA ASP A 20 -6.46 -3.20 35.11
C ASP A 20 -7.92 -2.79 35.29
N GLY A 21 -8.68 -2.68 34.19
CA GLY A 21 -10.10 -2.40 34.20
C GLY A 21 -10.45 -0.90 34.18
N VAL A 22 -9.47 -0.03 33.95
CA VAL A 22 -9.65 1.42 33.89
C VAL A 22 -10.15 1.84 32.52
N ASP A 23 -11.30 2.52 32.48
CA ASP A 23 -11.85 3.08 31.25
C ASP A 23 -10.99 4.29 30.81
N LEU A 24 -10.44 4.21 29.59
CA LEU A 24 -9.59 5.22 28.96
C LEU A 24 -10.46 6.30 28.26
N PRO A 25 -10.91 6.15 27.00
CA PRO A 25 -12.04 6.93 26.49
C PRO A 25 -13.39 6.22 26.67
N LYS A 26 -14.40 7.02 27.00
CA LYS A 26 -15.82 6.64 26.98
C LYS A 26 -16.57 7.49 25.97
N GLY A 27 -17.34 6.84 25.10
CA GLY A 27 -18.21 7.51 24.14
C GLY A 27 -19.68 7.24 24.44
N ASN A 28 -20.53 8.24 24.23
CA ASN A 28 -21.98 8.09 24.34
C ASN A 28 -22.59 7.88 22.96
N ARG A 29 -23.65 7.08 22.88
CA ARG A 29 -24.38 6.85 21.63
C ARG A 29 -25.45 7.93 21.44
N SER A 30 -25.34 8.69 20.35
CA SER A 30 -26.38 9.61 19.86
C SER A 30 -26.67 9.30 18.41
N THR A 31 -27.94 9.26 18.02
CA THR A 31 -28.37 9.08 16.60
C THR A 31 -27.65 7.94 15.85
N ASN A 32 -27.40 6.82 16.54
CA ASN A 32 -26.66 5.64 16.06
C ASN A 32 -25.14 5.80 15.86
N LEU A 33 -24.55 6.92 16.28
CA LEU A 33 -23.11 7.14 16.32
C LEU A 33 -22.62 7.15 17.76
N TYR A 34 -21.44 6.58 18.01
CA TYR A 34 -20.74 6.76 19.28
C TYR A 34 -19.81 7.96 19.18
N THR A 35 -20.04 8.96 20.03
CA THR A 35 -19.22 10.18 20.07
C THR A 35 -18.29 10.10 21.27
N ILE A 36 -16.99 10.18 21.01
CA ILE A 36 -15.94 10.27 22.03
C ILE A 36 -15.44 11.70 22.03
N ASN A 37 -15.48 12.34 23.19
CA ASN A 37 -14.88 13.67 23.36
C ASN A 37 -13.38 13.52 23.61
N ILE A 38 -12.58 14.04 22.69
CA ILE A 38 -11.11 13.93 22.74
C ILE A 38 -10.53 14.85 23.82
N TYR A 39 -11.24 15.90 24.24
CA TYR A 39 -10.79 16.79 25.31
C TYR A 39 -10.93 16.16 26.70
N ASP A 40 -11.90 15.26 26.88
CA ASP A 40 -12.05 14.48 28.12
C ASP A 40 -10.93 13.44 28.28
N MET A 41 -10.16 13.17 27.21
CA MET A 41 -9.00 12.27 27.19
C MET A 41 -7.72 12.93 27.72
N ALA A 42 -7.69 14.27 27.87
CA ALA A 42 -6.48 14.98 28.29
C ALA A 42 -6.05 14.68 29.75
N SER A 43 -6.91 14.04 30.53
CA SER A 43 -6.65 13.57 31.90
C SER A 43 -6.08 12.14 31.98
N ALA A 44 -6.15 11.36 30.90
CA ALA A 44 -5.60 10.01 30.82
C ALA A 44 -4.39 10.00 29.89
N SER A 45 -3.29 9.34 30.30
CA SER A 45 -2.09 9.19 29.47
C SER A 45 -2.47 8.66 28.08
N PRO A 46 -2.13 9.38 26.99
CA PRO A 46 -2.68 9.07 25.68
C PRO A 46 -2.06 7.79 25.12
N ILE A 47 -2.81 6.69 25.18
CA ILE A 47 -2.46 5.41 24.53
C ILE A 47 -2.91 5.39 23.06
N CYS A 48 -3.70 6.38 22.60
CA CYS A 48 -3.95 6.53 21.17
C CYS A 48 -2.84 7.35 20.50
N LEU A 49 -2.40 6.93 19.32
CA LEU A 49 -1.59 7.71 18.39
C LEU A 49 -2.37 8.96 17.97
N MET A 50 -2.46 9.95 18.85
CA MET A 50 -2.82 11.31 18.47
C MET A 50 -1.72 11.77 17.53
N ALA A 51 -2.03 11.85 16.24
CA ALA A 51 -1.23 12.63 15.31
C ALA A 51 -1.30 14.08 15.78
N ARG A 52 -0.39 14.47 16.69
CA ARG A 52 -0.09 15.88 16.95
C ARG A 52 0.58 16.42 15.69
N ALA A 53 -0.24 16.92 14.79
CA ALA A 53 0.12 18.01 13.94
C ALA A 53 -0.87 19.12 14.29
N THR A 54 -0.41 20.33 14.55
CA THR A 54 -1.17 21.50 14.11
C THR A 54 -0.89 21.59 12.62
N PRO A 55 -1.66 20.91 11.76
CA PRO A 55 -1.36 20.86 10.35
C PRO A 55 -1.82 22.19 9.78
N THR A 56 -1.08 22.77 8.84
CA THR A 56 -1.71 23.74 7.95
C THR A 56 -2.95 23.07 7.34
N LYS A 57 -4.04 23.81 7.10
CA LYS A 57 -5.30 23.23 6.59
C LYS A 57 -5.03 22.33 5.36
N SER A 58 -4.03 22.66 4.56
CA SER A 58 -3.52 21.86 3.45
C SER A 58 -3.13 20.43 3.85
N TRP A 59 -2.35 20.27 4.91
CA TRP A 59 -1.87 18.97 5.37
C TRP A 59 -2.97 18.07 5.92
N LEU A 60 -3.93 18.67 6.63
CA LEU A 60 -5.09 17.96 7.15
C LEU A 60 -5.88 17.33 6.00
N TRP A 61 -6.13 18.09 4.94
CA TRP A 61 -6.86 17.58 3.77
C TRP A 61 -6.04 16.59 2.95
N HIS A 62 -4.72 16.79 2.83
CA HIS A 62 -3.81 15.79 2.26
C HIS A 62 -3.94 14.43 2.96
N GLN A 63 -3.98 14.41 4.30
CA GLN A 63 -4.17 13.18 5.08
C GLN A 63 -5.60 12.61 4.94
N ARG A 64 -6.65 13.44 5.03
CA ARG A 64 -8.05 13.00 4.87
C ARG A 64 -8.34 12.39 3.50
N LEU A 65 -7.68 12.89 2.47
CA LEU A 65 -7.81 12.43 1.08
C LEU A 65 -6.76 11.36 0.72
N SER A 66 -6.36 10.53 1.69
CA SER A 66 -5.47 9.37 1.47
C SER A 66 -4.12 9.71 0.83
N HIS A 67 -3.54 10.85 1.22
CA HIS A 67 -2.24 11.33 0.74
C HIS A 67 -2.22 11.67 -0.76
N LEU A 68 -3.32 12.24 -1.27
CA LEU A 68 -3.43 12.81 -2.61
C LEU A 68 -2.39 13.93 -2.85
N ASN A 69 -1.97 14.12 -4.10
CA ASN A 69 -1.07 15.21 -4.45
C ASN A 69 -1.75 16.57 -4.18
N PHE A 70 -0.99 17.57 -3.74
CA PHE A 70 -1.50 18.91 -3.44
C PHE A 70 -2.09 19.57 -4.70
N ASP A 71 -1.44 19.41 -5.86
CA ASP A 71 -1.96 19.90 -7.14
C ASP A 71 -3.31 19.28 -7.48
N THR A 72 -3.47 17.97 -7.23
CA THR A 72 -4.75 17.30 -7.45
C THR A 72 -5.81 17.80 -6.48
N ILE A 73 -5.46 18.09 -5.22
CA ILE A 73 -6.40 18.67 -4.25
C ILE A 73 -6.81 20.09 -4.70
N ASN A 74 -5.86 20.88 -5.22
CA ASN A 74 -6.12 22.19 -5.82
C ASN A 74 -7.08 22.07 -7.02
N ASP A 75 -6.86 21.11 -7.92
CA ASP A 75 -7.73 20.87 -9.07
C ASP A 75 -9.15 20.46 -8.63
N LEU A 76 -9.27 19.60 -7.61
CA LEU A 76 -10.56 19.21 -7.06
C LEU A 76 -11.31 20.40 -6.45
N ALA A 77 -10.60 21.26 -5.70
CA ALA A 77 -11.18 22.44 -5.07
C ALA A 77 -11.57 23.52 -6.10
N LYS A 78 -10.73 23.73 -7.13
CA LYS A 78 -10.96 24.71 -8.18
C LYS A 78 -12.13 24.34 -9.08
N ASN A 79 -12.31 23.06 -9.38
CA ASN A 79 -13.35 22.56 -10.27
C ASN A 79 -14.63 22.11 -9.55
N ASP A 80 -14.76 22.36 -8.24
CA ASP A 80 -15.94 21.99 -7.44
C ASP A 80 -16.31 20.49 -7.52
N LEU A 81 -15.30 19.62 -7.66
CA LEU A 81 -15.51 18.19 -7.87
C LEU A 81 -15.81 17.41 -6.58
N VAL A 82 -15.60 18.03 -5.41
CA VAL A 82 -15.81 17.41 -4.10
C VAL A 82 -16.59 18.36 -3.20
N SER A 83 -17.75 17.90 -2.72
CA SER A 83 -18.54 18.64 -1.73
C SER A 83 -17.75 18.83 -0.43
N CYS A 84 -17.87 20.01 0.18
CA CYS A 84 -17.26 20.36 1.46
C CYS A 84 -15.71 20.42 1.47
N LEU A 85 -15.06 20.43 0.31
CA LEU A 85 -13.63 20.75 0.21
C LEU A 85 -13.45 22.29 0.20
N PRO A 86 -12.74 22.89 1.17
CA PRO A 86 -12.61 24.33 1.22
C PRO A 86 -11.81 24.88 0.05
N LYS A 87 -12.22 26.04 -0.48
CA LYS A 87 -11.57 26.72 -1.59
C LYS A 87 -10.46 27.63 -1.08
N PHE A 88 -9.25 27.10 -0.99
CA PHE A 88 -8.03 27.85 -0.76
C PHE A 88 -6.88 27.14 -1.46
N GLU A 89 -5.73 27.77 -1.55
CA GLU A 89 -4.56 27.18 -2.18
C GLU A 89 -3.87 26.17 -1.23
N TYR A 90 -3.84 24.92 -1.64
CA TYR A 90 -3.20 23.82 -0.94
C TYR A 90 -1.71 23.80 -1.31
N ALA A 91 -0.86 24.36 -0.44
CA ALA A 91 0.59 24.37 -0.64
C ALA A 91 1.28 23.20 0.07
N LYS A 92 2.36 22.71 -0.54
CA LYS A 92 3.27 21.72 0.03
C LYS A 92 4.48 22.42 0.64
N GLU A 93 4.45 22.64 1.95
CA GLU A 93 5.58 23.28 2.67
C GLU A 93 6.74 22.30 2.90
N HIS A 94 6.41 21.03 3.18
CA HIS A 94 7.39 19.99 3.49
C HIS A 94 7.08 18.67 2.78
N LEU A 95 8.08 17.79 2.72
CA LEU A 95 7.88 16.41 2.24
C LEU A 95 7.05 15.62 3.26
N CYS A 96 6.16 14.78 2.75
CA CYS A 96 5.41 13.82 3.56
C CYS A 96 6.23 12.54 3.70
N PRO A 97 6.70 12.16 4.91
CA PRO A 97 7.52 10.97 5.08
C PRO A 97 6.82 9.70 4.60
N SER A 98 5.50 9.58 4.86
CA SER A 98 4.72 8.42 4.41
C SER A 98 4.55 8.38 2.89
N CYS A 99 4.37 9.54 2.24
CA CYS A 99 4.32 9.59 0.77
C CYS A 99 5.67 9.29 0.15
N GLU A 100 6.75 9.82 0.72
CA GLU A 100 8.10 9.63 0.22
C GLU A 100 8.47 8.15 0.26
N GLN A 101 8.27 7.49 1.39
CA GLN A 101 8.53 6.06 1.53
C GLN A 101 7.67 5.22 0.58
N ARG A 102 6.39 5.57 0.43
CA ARG A 102 5.45 4.83 -0.45
C ARG A 102 5.70 5.07 -1.95
N LYS A 103 6.07 6.29 -2.33
CA LYS A 103 6.27 6.70 -3.73
C LYS A 103 7.73 6.61 -4.16
N SER A 104 8.63 6.21 -3.26
CA SER A 104 10.03 5.97 -3.60
C SER A 104 10.11 4.83 -4.62
N LYS A 105 10.75 5.11 -5.76
CA LYS A 105 11.08 4.10 -6.76
C LYS A 105 12.47 3.56 -6.48
N ARG A 106 12.64 2.24 -6.61
CA ARG A 106 13.97 1.65 -6.65
C ARG A 106 14.73 2.28 -7.82
N ALA A 107 16.02 2.57 -7.63
CA ALA A 107 16.89 3.02 -8.71
C ALA A 107 16.84 2.00 -9.86
N SER A 108 16.81 2.50 -11.11
CA SER A 108 16.85 1.65 -12.29
C SER A 108 18.15 0.85 -12.32
N HIS A 109 18.06 -0.42 -12.71
CA HIS A 109 19.26 -1.21 -12.97
C HIS A 109 19.97 -0.68 -14.22
N PRO A 110 21.30 -0.48 -14.18
CA PRO A 110 22.05 -0.06 -15.35
C PRO A 110 21.96 -1.15 -16.44
N PRO A 111 21.82 -0.78 -17.71
CA PRO A 111 21.83 -1.74 -18.81
C PRO A 111 23.18 -2.47 -18.84
N LYS A 112 23.15 -3.78 -19.13
CA LYS A 112 24.37 -4.58 -19.34
C LYS A 112 24.68 -4.63 -20.85
N PRO A 113 25.76 -3.97 -21.33
CA PRO A 113 26.06 -3.89 -22.76
C PRO A 113 26.70 -5.16 -23.33
N VAL A 114 27.34 -5.98 -22.48
CA VAL A 114 28.03 -7.20 -22.90
C VAL A 114 27.50 -8.39 -22.08
N PRO A 115 27.20 -9.55 -22.71
CA PRO A 115 26.91 -10.78 -21.99
C PRO A 115 28.05 -11.11 -21.03
N ASN A 116 27.73 -11.56 -19.82
CA ASN A 116 28.76 -11.93 -18.83
C ASN A 116 29.44 -13.26 -19.19
N SER A 117 28.78 -14.09 -20.00
CA SER A 117 29.30 -15.36 -20.48
C SER A 117 30.36 -15.16 -21.57
N LYS A 118 31.47 -15.91 -21.49
CA LYS A 118 32.57 -15.87 -22.48
C LYS A 118 32.53 -17.03 -23.48
N LYS A 119 31.66 -18.03 -23.26
CA LYS A 119 31.56 -19.27 -24.02
C LYS A 119 30.10 -19.72 -24.10
N ARG A 120 29.74 -20.44 -25.16
CA ARG A 120 28.42 -21.09 -25.32
C ARG A 120 28.16 -22.05 -24.17
N LEU A 121 26.90 -22.12 -23.72
CA LEU A 121 26.42 -22.98 -22.63
C LEU A 121 27.07 -22.72 -21.26
N HIS A 122 27.71 -21.57 -21.08
CA HIS A 122 28.33 -21.21 -19.80
C HIS A 122 27.31 -20.70 -18.78
N LEU A 123 26.25 -20.03 -19.24
CA LEU A 123 25.15 -19.55 -18.41
C LEU A 123 23.84 -19.71 -19.19
N LEU A 124 22.89 -20.43 -18.62
CA LEU A 124 21.54 -20.60 -19.17
C LEU A 124 20.54 -19.88 -18.27
N HIS A 125 19.68 -19.05 -18.86
CA HIS A 125 18.52 -18.48 -18.19
C HIS A 125 17.31 -19.34 -18.53
N MET A 126 16.67 -19.92 -17.51
CA MET A 126 15.52 -20.81 -17.68
C MET A 126 14.32 -20.20 -16.96
N ASP A 127 13.18 -20.16 -17.64
CA ASP A 127 11.91 -19.71 -17.04
C ASP A 127 10.75 -20.58 -17.50
N LEU A 128 9.81 -20.82 -16.58
CA LEU A 128 8.61 -21.63 -16.83
C LEU A 128 7.37 -20.74 -16.75
N CYS A 129 6.76 -20.50 -17.91
CA CYS A 129 5.52 -19.76 -18.03
C CYS A 129 4.32 -20.70 -18.03
N GLY A 130 3.36 -20.49 -17.13
CA GLY A 130 2.06 -21.18 -17.16
C GLY A 130 1.45 -21.46 -15.78
N PRO A 131 0.19 -21.93 -15.72
CA PRO A 131 -0.63 -22.42 -16.84
C PRO A 131 -1.24 -21.30 -17.68
N ILE A 132 -1.04 -21.37 -19.00
CA ILE A 132 -1.69 -20.50 -19.99
C ILE A 132 -3.17 -20.89 -20.09
N ARG A 133 -4.04 -19.88 -20.09
CA ARG A 133 -5.51 -20.08 -20.16
C ARG A 133 -5.93 -20.87 -21.39
N VAL A 134 -5.33 -20.56 -22.54
CA VAL A 134 -5.56 -21.23 -23.82
C VAL A 134 -4.49 -22.30 -24.00
N ALA A 135 -4.91 -23.54 -24.23
CA ALA A 135 -3.99 -24.63 -24.52
C ALA A 135 -3.45 -24.51 -25.95
N SER A 136 -2.24 -24.99 -26.19
CA SER A 136 -1.71 -25.15 -27.54
C SER A 136 -2.51 -26.18 -28.35
N ILE A 137 -2.22 -26.30 -29.64
CA ILE A 137 -2.82 -27.29 -30.54
C ILE A 137 -2.76 -28.72 -29.95
N ASN A 138 -1.70 -29.05 -29.21
CA ASN A 138 -1.52 -30.36 -28.59
C ASN A 138 -1.97 -30.42 -27.12
N GLY A 139 -2.76 -29.46 -26.66
CA GLY A 139 -3.29 -29.42 -25.30
C GLY A 139 -2.26 -29.11 -24.22
N LYS A 140 -1.15 -28.45 -24.57
CA LYS A 140 -0.09 -28.07 -23.63
C LYS A 140 -0.38 -26.68 -23.08
N ARG A 141 -0.13 -26.47 -21.78
CA ARG A 141 -0.49 -25.23 -21.05
C ARG A 141 0.71 -24.54 -20.41
N TYR A 142 1.89 -25.11 -20.48
CA TYR A 142 3.11 -24.51 -19.97
C TYR A 142 4.13 -24.36 -21.09
N VAL A 143 5.01 -23.37 -20.94
CA VAL A 143 6.10 -23.07 -21.85
C VAL A 143 7.37 -22.91 -21.02
N LEU A 144 8.31 -23.82 -21.20
CA LEU A 144 9.67 -23.70 -20.68
C LEU A 144 10.52 -22.98 -21.73
N VAL A 145 11.13 -21.87 -21.35
CA VAL A 145 12.04 -21.09 -22.19
C VAL A 145 13.44 -21.22 -21.60
N ILE A 146 14.39 -21.65 -22.41
CA ILE A 146 15.80 -21.79 -22.05
C ILE A 146 16.59 -20.88 -22.99
N VAL A 147 17.35 -19.94 -22.45
CA VAL A 147 18.15 -18.98 -23.22
C VAL A 147 19.61 -19.12 -22.85
N ASP A 148 20.47 -19.40 -23.82
CA ASP A 148 21.92 -19.30 -23.65
C ASP A 148 22.34 -17.83 -23.60
N ASP A 149 23.02 -17.43 -22.53
CA ASP A 149 23.42 -16.04 -22.29
C ASP A 149 24.37 -15.53 -23.39
N TYR A 150 25.27 -16.40 -23.89
CA TYR A 150 26.32 -16.02 -24.84
C TYR A 150 25.79 -15.93 -26.27
N SER A 151 25.25 -17.03 -26.80
CA SER A 151 24.80 -17.11 -28.19
C SER A 151 23.40 -16.53 -28.41
N ARG A 152 22.66 -16.26 -27.33
CA ARG A 152 21.24 -15.88 -27.35
C ARG A 152 20.34 -16.94 -28.00
N TYR A 153 20.86 -18.15 -28.20
CA TYR A 153 20.08 -19.27 -28.69
C TYR A 153 18.99 -19.61 -27.67
N THR A 154 17.77 -19.80 -28.16
CA THR A 154 16.59 -20.01 -27.31
C THR A 154 15.94 -21.34 -27.67
N TRP A 155 15.81 -22.23 -26.68
CA TRP A 155 14.98 -23.41 -26.78
C TRP A 155 13.62 -23.14 -26.13
N VAL A 156 12.55 -23.60 -26.77
CA VAL A 156 11.19 -23.47 -26.26
C VAL A 156 10.55 -24.84 -26.23
N HIS A 157 10.14 -25.28 -25.05
CA HIS A 157 9.44 -26.54 -24.85
C HIS A 157 8.02 -26.27 -24.34
N PHE A 158 7.03 -26.76 -25.07
CA PHE A 158 5.67 -26.80 -24.57
C PHE A 158 5.49 -28.02 -23.67
N LEU A 159 4.82 -27.85 -22.52
CA LEU A 159 4.56 -28.90 -21.55
C LEU A 159 3.07 -28.94 -21.16
N ARG A 160 2.54 -30.14 -20.87
CA ARG A 160 1.16 -30.32 -20.40
C ARG A 160 1.05 -30.10 -18.90
N THR A 161 2.01 -30.60 -18.13
CA THR A 161 2.14 -30.39 -16.68
C THR A 161 3.50 -29.80 -16.33
N LYS A 162 3.69 -29.32 -15.09
CA LYS A 162 4.98 -28.77 -14.65
C LYS A 162 6.05 -29.85 -14.50
N ASP A 163 5.65 -31.07 -14.16
CA ASP A 163 6.57 -32.19 -13.89
C ASP A 163 7.25 -32.74 -15.15
N GLU A 164 6.84 -32.29 -16.33
CA GLU A 164 7.50 -32.61 -17.61
C GLU A 164 8.76 -31.76 -17.85
N THR A 165 9.13 -30.84 -16.95
CA THR A 165 10.39 -30.10 -17.04
C THR A 165 11.59 -31.06 -16.92
N PRO A 166 12.57 -31.01 -17.84
CA PRO A 166 13.77 -31.86 -17.80
C PRO A 166 14.69 -31.59 -16.60
#